data_AF-A0AAP5H9T8-F1
#
_entry.id   AF-A0AAP5H9T8-F1
#
_cell.length_a   1.000
_cell.length_b   1.000
_cell.length_c   1.000
_cell.angle_alpha   90.00
_cell.angle_beta   90.00
_cell.angle_gamma   90.00
#
_symmetry.space_group_name_H-M   'P 1'
#
loop_
_entity.id
_entity.type
_entity.pdbx_description
1 polymer ?
#
loop_
_entity_poly.entity_id
_entity_poly.type
_entity_poly.pdbx_seq_one_letter_code
_entity_poly.pdbx_strand_id
1 'polypeptide(L)' 'MFERDRHQGERPQGGSLDLHDETGQRAIRSAGLQPEFAAVARPEDQGDRLYDTEGTLLACLRLSLRA' A
#
# COMPACT_ATOMS: atom_id res chain seq x y z
N MET A 1 22.89 -8.40 -8.20
CA MET A 1 22.36 -7.47 -7.19
C MET A 1 23.10 -7.78 -5.89
N PHE A 2 23.67 -6.77 -5.24
CA PHE A 2 24.29 -6.93 -3.93
C PHE A 2 23.37 -6.26 -2.91
N GLU A 3 23.07 -6.96 -1.82
CA GLU A 3 22.17 -6.51 -0.74
C GLU A 3 22.91 -6.64 0.60
N ARG A 4 22.60 -5.74 1.54
CA ARG A 4 23.25 -5.69 2.87
C ARG A 4 22.59 -6.63 3.88
N ASP A 5 21.32 -6.94 3.70
CA ASP A 5 20.59 -7.85 4.58
C ASP A 5 21.18 -9.26 4.55
N ARG A 6 21.20 -9.93 5.71
CA ARG A 6 21.79 -11.27 5.91
C ARG A 6 21.02 -12.36 5.17
N HIS A 7 19.70 -12.19 5.01
CA HIS A 7 18.84 -13.12 4.29
C HIS A 7 17.50 -12.47 3.87
N GLN A 8 16.79 -13.07 2.92
CA GLN A 8 15.52 -12.57 2.36
C GLN A 8 14.39 -12.31 3.38
N GLY A 9 14.42 -13.00 4.53
CA GLY A 9 13.42 -12.86 5.60
C GLY A 9 13.74 -11.77 6.61
N GLU A 10 14.83 -11.02 6.43
CA GLU A 10 15.21 -9.95 7.33
C GLU A 10 14.24 -8.79 7.09
N ARG A 11 13.40 -8.51 8.07
CA ARG A 11 12.31 -7.53 7.96
C ARG A 11 12.53 -6.39 8.95
N PRO A 12 13.18 -5.29 8.54
CA PRO A 12 13.22 -4.10 9.37
C PRO A 12 11.79 -3.56 9.57
N GLN A 13 11.60 -2.75 10.62
CA GLN A 13 10.31 -2.11 10.88
C GLN A 13 9.85 -1.27 9.67
N GLY A 14 8.60 -1.44 9.26
CA GLY A 14 8.00 -0.71 8.14
C GLY A 14 6.47 -0.78 8.14
N GLY A 15 5.84 0.14 7.41
CA GLY A 15 4.40 0.16 7.17
C GLY A 15 4.02 -0.42 5.79
N SER A 16 2.80 -0.15 5.34
CA SER A 16 2.39 -0.36 3.95
C SER A 16 3.05 0.68 3.03
N LEU A 17 3.12 0.35 1.73
CA LEU A 17 3.60 1.24 0.67
C LEU A 17 2.52 1.38 -0.39
N ASP A 18 2.17 2.62 -0.72
CA ASP A 18 1.22 2.91 -1.80
C ASP A 18 1.95 3.00 -3.15
N LEU A 19 1.45 2.24 -4.13
CA LEU A 19 1.92 2.30 -5.51
C LEU A 19 0.91 3.06 -6.36
N HIS A 20 1.30 4.20 -6.92
CA HIS A 20 0.47 4.97 -7.83
C HIS A 20 0.36 4.31 -9.22
N ASP A 21 -0.80 4.50 -9.86
CA ASP A 21 -1.19 3.82 -11.11
C ASP A 21 -0.20 4.06 -12.26
N GLU A 22 0.24 5.31 -12.41
CA GLU A 22 1.10 5.76 -13.52
C GLU A 22 2.58 5.42 -13.31
N THR A 23 2.98 5.00 -12.12
CA THR A 23 4.39 4.72 -11.81
C THR A 23 4.56 3.32 -11.24
N GLY A 24 4.26 3.14 -9.96
CA GLY A 24 4.47 1.89 -9.23
C GLY A 24 3.67 0.74 -9.82
N GLN A 25 2.36 0.92 -10.03
CA GLN A 25 1.56 -0.16 -10.61
C GLN A 25 1.87 -0.41 -12.08
N ARG A 26 2.27 0.63 -12.84
CA ARG A 26 2.76 0.44 -14.21
C ARG A 26 4.01 -0.45 -14.23
N ALA A 27 4.93 -0.27 -13.29
CA ALA A 27 6.11 -1.12 -13.17
C ALA A 27 5.73 -2.58 -12.83
N ILE A 28 4.77 -2.79 -11.92
CA ILE A 28 4.23 -4.13 -11.60
C ILE A 28 3.62 -4.80 -12.82
N ARG A 29 2.80 -4.08 -13.60
CA ARG A 29 2.22 -4.59 -14.86
C ARG A 29 3.30 -4.97 -15.87
N SER A 30 4.29 -4.10 -16.07
CA SER A 30 5.42 -4.39 -16.96
C SER A 30 6.27 -5.57 -16.51
N ALA A 31 6.32 -5.85 -15.20
CA ALA A 31 6.99 -7.01 -14.62
C ALA A 31 6.14 -8.31 -14.67
N GLY A 32 4.88 -8.22 -15.10
CA GLY A 32 3.95 -9.36 -15.14
C GLY A 32 3.43 -9.82 -13.78
N LEU A 33 3.57 -9.00 -12.72
CA LEU A 33 3.26 -9.36 -11.33
C LEU A 33 1.89 -8.85 -10.85
N GLN A 34 1.01 -8.46 -11.78
CA GLN A 34 -0.27 -7.85 -11.45
C GLN A 34 -1.19 -8.78 -10.63
N PRO A 35 -1.34 -10.08 -10.96
CA PRO A 35 -2.18 -10.99 -10.18
C PRO A 35 -1.67 -11.18 -8.74
N GLU A 36 -0.35 -11.34 -8.57
CA GLU A 36 0.28 -11.52 -7.26
C GLU A 36 0.17 -10.25 -6.41
N PHE A 37 0.37 -9.08 -7.02
CA PHE A 37 0.18 -7.81 -6.35
C PHE A 37 -1.26 -7.63 -5.86
N ALA A 38 -2.25 -7.91 -6.72
CA ALA A 38 -3.66 -7.81 -6.36
C ALA A 38 -4.06 -8.78 -5.23
N ALA A 39 -3.38 -9.93 -5.11
CA ALA A 39 -3.64 -10.90 -4.05
C ALA A 39 -3.12 -10.47 -2.66
N VAL A 40 -2.14 -9.56 -2.59
CA VAL A 40 -1.51 -9.12 -1.33
C VAL A 40 -1.79 -7.66 -0.97
N ALA A 41 -2.17 -6.83 -1.94
CA ALA A 41 -2.54 -5.44 -1.71
C ALA A 41 -3.80 -5.34 -0.84
N ARG A 42 -3.90 -4.25 -0.07
CA ARG A 42 -5.03 -3.95 0.84
C ARG A 42 -5.77 -2.71 0.36
N PRO A 43 -6.56 -2.80 -0.73
CA PRO A 43 -7.29 -1.64 -1.26
C PRO A 43 -8.32 -1.06 -0.27
N GLU A 44 -8.80 -1.87 0.68
CA GLU A 44 -9.71 -1.44 1.73
C GLU A 44 -9.11 -0.43 2.72
N ASP A 45 -7.78 -0.39 2.84
CA ASP A 45 -7.05 0.49 3.76
C ASP A 45 -6.79 1.89 3.15
N GLN A 46 -7.31 2.19 1.96
CA GLN A 46 -7.17 3.50 1.30
C GLN A 46 -8.12 4.59 1.82
N GLY A 47 -8.85 4.32 2.90
CA GLY A 47 -9.76 5.30 3.49
C GLY A 47 -9.14 6.03 4.67
N ASP A 48 -9.22 7.36 4.68
CA ASP A 48 -8.78 8.15 5.82
C ASP A 48 -9.92 8.37 6.82
N ARG A 49 -9.57 8.38 8.10
CA ARG A 49 -10.46 8.76 9.19
C ARG A 49 -9.80 9.84 10.02
N LEU A 50 -10.49 10.97 10.15
CA LEU A 50 -10.03 12.10 10.94
C LEU A 50 -10.78 12.11 12.27
N TYR A 51 -10.03 12.10 13.36
CA TYR A 51 -10.53 12.19 14.72
C TYR A 51 -10.04 13.47 15.40
N ASP A 52 -10.80 14.00 16.34
CA ASP A 52 -10.29 15.00 17.28
C ASP A 52 -9.44 14.36 18.39
N THR A 53 -8.91 15.19 19.29
CA THR A 53 -8.06 14.75 20.41
C THR A 53 -8.82 13.94 21.46
N GLU A 54 -10.15 14.01 21.50
CA GLU A 54 -11.02 13.25 22.41
C GLU A 54 -11.48 11.93 21.79
N GLY A 55 -11.11 11.65 20.54
CA GLY A 55 -11.48 10.44 19.81
C GLY A 55 -12.83 10.54 19.10
N THR A 56 -13.42 11.73 18.98
CA THR A 56 -14.63 11.94 18.19
C THR A 56 -14.29 11.92 16.70
N LEU A 57 -15.01 11.12 15.93
CA LEU A 57 -14.85 11.07 14.48
C LEU A 57 -15.38 12.37 13.85
N LEU A 58 -14.50 13.11 13.17
CA LEU A 58 -14.84 14.36 12.47
C LEU A 58 -15.23 14.10 11.01
N ALA A 59 -14.51 13.19 10.34
CA ALA A 59 -14.75 12.85 8.93
C ALA A 59 -14.22 11.46 8.59
N CYS A 60 -14.87 10.79 7.64
CA CYS A 60 -14.37 9.59 6.99
C CYS A 60 -14.32 9.83 5.48
N LEU A 61 -13.11 9.81 4.92
CA LEU A 61 -12.87 9.94 3.50
C LEU A 61 -12.71 8.54 2.93
N ARG A 62 -13.69 8.10 2.14
CA ARG A 62 -13.56 6.86 1.37
C ARG A 62 -13.11 7.20 -0.04
N LEU A 63 -11.93 6.74 -0.41
CA LEU A 63 -11.54 6.70 -1.82
C LEU A 63 -12.37 5.62 -2.50
N SER A 64 -13.31 6.04 -3.35
CA SER A 64 -13.95 5.13 -4.29
C SER A 64 -12.92 4.81 -5.37
N LEU A 65 -12.22 3.68 -5.24
CA LEU A 65 -11.44 3.11 -6.33
C LEU A 65 -12.38 2.85 -7.51
N ARG A 66 -12.39 3.77 -8.48
CA ARG A 66 -12.83 3.43 -9.83
C ARG A 66 -11.65 2.69 -10.45
N ALA A 67 -11.84 1.37 -10.61
CA ALA A 67 -10.92 0.49 -11.33
C ALA A 67 -10.72 0.92 -12.78
#